data_AF-A0A0P7ICN1-F1
#
_entry.id   AF-A0A0P7ICN1-F1
#
_cell.length_a   1.000
_cell.length_b   1.000
_cell.length_c   1.000
_cell.angle_alpha   90.00
_cell.angle_beta   90.00
_cell.angle_gamma   90.00
#
_symmetry.space_group_name_H-M   'P 1'
#
loop_
_entity.id
_entity.type
_entity.pdbx_description
1 polymer ?
#
loop_
_entity_poly.entity_id
_entity_poly.type
_entity_poly.pdbx_seq_one_letter_code
_entity_poly.pdbx_strand_id
1 'polypeptide(L)'
;MITAADLPDTVPIFPLAGALLLPRGRLPLHIFEPRYLAMFEDALKTRERLIGMVQPQGEALHGIGCAGRITSFTETEDGRYMVTLTGVSRFRLIGVQDGFTPYKYARVNWTCFDRDLGKPERDPRMKRPAFLDLLARYFALEELQSDWESLKEAEDELLINALATLCPFGPEDKQALLEAPSLTTRRETLEALMEIALRSREGDETLQ
;
A
#
# COMPACT_ATOMS: atom_id res chain seq x y z
N MET A 1 18.02 -11.30 -0.38
CA MET A 1 17.32 -10.11 0.15
C MET A 1 17.82 -8.90 -0.61
N ILE A 2 16.94 -8.00 -1.05
CA ILE A 2 17.35 -6.71 -1.63
C ILE A 2 17.93 -5.88 -0.49
N THR A 3 19.13 -5.33 -0.68
CA THR A 3 19.74 -4.39 0.27
C THR A 3 19.54 -2.96 -0.21
N ALA A 4 19.77 -1.97 0.65
CA ALA A 4 19.67 -0.56 0.27
C ALA A 4 20.58 -0.22 -0.92
N ALA A 5 21.72 -0.92 -1.08
CA ALA A 5 22.65 -0.75 -2.19
C ALA A 5 22.13 -1.28 -3.53
N ASP A 6 21.09 -2.14 -3.52
CA ASP A 6 20.46 -2.67 -4.74
C ASP A 6 19.27 -1.81 -5.20
N LEU A 7 18.92 -0.74 -4.47
CA LEU A 7 17.78 0.12 -4.83
C LEU A 7 18.21 1.18 -5.86
N PRO A 8 17.52 1.26 -7.02
CA PRO A 8 17.89 2.22 -8.06
C PRO A 8 17.45 3.65 -7.69
N ASP A 9 18.16 4.66 -8.20
CA ASP A 9 17.78 6.07 -8.05
C ASP A 9 16.55 6.45 -8.88
N THR A 10 16.18 5.61 -9.84
CA THR A 10 15.03 5.80 -10.72
C THR A 10 14.19 4.54 -10.82
N VAL A 11 12.87 4.69 -10.71
CA VAL A 11 11.91 3.59 -10.85
C VAL A 11 10.79 3.99 -11.81
N PRO A 12 10.23 3.04 -12.59
CA PRO A 12 8.98 3.27 -13.29
C PRO A 12 7.86 3.47 -12.26
N ILE A 13 6.95 4.41 -12.50
CA ILE A 13 5.87 4.72 -11.56
C ILE A 13 4.50 4.34 -12.11
N PHE A 14 3.67 3.80 -11.22
CA PHE A 14 2.26 3.47 -11.47
C PHE A 14 1.38 4.33 -10.55
N PRO A 15 0.82 5.43 -11.08
CA PRO A 15 -0.18 6.22 -10.39
C PRO A 15 -1.51 5.46 -10.28
N LEU A 16 -1.93 5.11 -9.07
CA LEU A 16 -3.21 4.41 -8.85
C LEU A 16 -3.87 4.89 -7.55
N ALA A 17 -5.02 5.57 -7.69
CA ALA A 17 -5.78 6.08 -6.56
C ALA A 17 -6.40 4.94 -5.75
N GLY A 18 -6.33 5.04 -4.42
CA GLY A 18 -6.96 4.08 -3.51
C GLY A 18 -6.26 2.72 -3.41
N ALA A 19 -5.22 2.47 -4.21
CA ALA A 19 -4.38 1.30 -4.07
C ALA A 19 -3.24 1.58 -3.08
N LEU A 20 -3.17 0.77 -2.03
CA LEU A 20 -2.14 0.88 -1.01
C LEU A 20 -1.16 -0.28 -1.11
N LEU A 21 0.11 0.04 -1.29
CA LEU A 21 1.21 -0.91 -1.15
C LEU A 21 2.06 -0.50 0.06
N LEU A 22 2.23 -1.42 1.01
CA LEU A 22 3.08 -1.24 2.17
C LEU A 22 4.30 -2.18 2.08
N PRO A 23 5.44 -1.84 2.70
CA PRO A 23 6.56 -2.76 2.84
C PRO A 23 6.11 -4.12 3.38
N ARG A 24 6.61 -5.22 2.80
CA ARG A 24 6.23 -6.61 3.10
C ARG A 24 4.76 -6.98 2.80
N GLY A 25 3.93 -6.01 2.43
CA GLY A 25 2.57 -6.23 1.97
C GLY A 25 2.53 -6.76 0.54
N ARG A 26 1.34 -7.22 0.12
CA ARG A 26 1.10 -7.71 -1.24
C ARG A 26 -0.02 -6.89 -1.87
N LEU A 27 0.19 -6.47 -3.12
CA LEU A 27 -0.81 -5.77 -3.91
C LEU A 27 -1.04 -6.53 -5.23
N PRO A 28 -2.18 -7.23 -5.37
CA PRO A 28 -2.59 -7.77 -6.66
C PRO A 28 -3.07 -6.63 -7.58
N LEU A 29 -2.68 -6.68 -8.84
CA LEU A 29 -3.02 -5.70 -9.87
C LEU A 29 -3.44 -6.42 -11.15
N HIS A 30 -4.45 -5.86 -11.81
CA HIS A 30 -4.82 -6.25 -13.15
C HIS A 30 -4.31 -5.19 -14.13
N ILE A 31 -3.30 -5.54 -14.91
CA ILE A 31 -2.67 -4.64 -15.88
C ILE A 31 -3.20 -4.97 -17.28
N PHE A 32 -3.87 -3.99 -17.88
CA PHE A 32 -4.45 -4.13 -19.22
C PHE A 32 -4.23 -2.89 -20.11
N GLU A 33 -3.89 -1.73 -19.53
CA GLU A 33 -3.61 -0.53 -20.33
C GLU A 33 -2.24 -0.66 -21.04
N PRO A 34 -2.16 -0.36 -22.36
CA PRO A 34 -0.93 -0.54 -23.14
C PRO A 34 0.32 0.10 -22.54
N ARG A 35 0.19 1.30 -21.96
CA ARG A 35 1.32 1.99 -21.31
C ARG A 35 1.86 1.23 -20.09
N TYR A 36 0.99 0.59 -19.32
CA TYR A 36 1.37 -0.16 -18.12
C TYR A 36 1.81 -1.58 -18.46
N LEU A 37 1.33 -2.14 -19.57
CA LEU A 37 1.89 -3.36 -20.15
C LEU A 37 3.36 -3.15 -20.53
N ALA A 38 3.67 -2.07 -21.27
CA ALA A 38 5.04 -1.70 -21.60
C ALA A 38 5.91 -1.48 -20.35
N MET A 39 5.37 -0.77 -19.34
CA MET A 39 6.03 -0.58 -18.05
C MET A 39 6.37 -1.91 -17.36
N PHE A 40 5.41 -2.83 -17.33
CA PHE A 40 5.55 -4.12 -16.70
C PHE A 40 6.62 -4.98 -17.41
N GLU A 41 6.58 -5.04 -18.74
CA GLU A 41 7.59 -5.75 -19.54
C GLU A 41 8.99 -5.19 -19.35
N ASP A 42 9.13 -3.87 -19.31
CA ASP A 42 10.42 -3.21 -19.08
C ASP A 42 10.92 -3.43 -17.65
N ALA A 43 10.03 -3.37 -16.66
CA ALA A 43 10.37 -3.71 -15.28
C ALA A 43 10.86 -5.16 -15.15
N LEU A 44 10.25 -6.12 -15.86
CA LEU A 44 10.69 -7.52 -15.87
C LEU A 44 12.12 -7.72 -16.42
N LYS A 45 12.56 -6.87 -17.34
CA LYS A 45 13.91 -6.90 -17.93
C LYS A 45 14.98 -6.36 -16.96
N THR A 46 14.58 -5.59 -15.95
CA THR A 46 15.50 -5.12 -14.90
C THR A 46 15.84 -6.23 -13.91
N ARG A 47 16.98 -6.10 -13.23
CA ARG A 47 17.40 -7.06 -12.20
C ARG A 47 16.50 -6.99 -10.97
N GLU A 48 16.05 -5.80 -10.61
CA GLU A 48 15.31 -5.51 -9.39
C GLU A 48 13.81 -5.82 -9.55
N ARG A 49 13.26 -5.66 -10.75
CA ARG A 49 11.84 -5.85 -11.10
C ARG A 49 10.90 -5.01 -10.25
N LEU A 50 11.28 -3.74 -10.04
CA LEU A 50 10.56 -2.80 -9.20
C LEU A 50 9.60 -1.94 -10.01
N ILE A 51 8.44 -1.67 -9.41
CA ILE A 51 7.46 -0.67 -9.85
C ILE A 51 7.15 0.22 -8.65
N GLY A 52 7.25 1.54 -8.81
CA GLY A 52 6.88 2.52 -7.80
C GLY A 52 5.39 2.78 -7.80
N MET A 53 4.67 2.26 -6.81
CA MET A 53 3.27 2.60 -6.58
C MET A 53 3.18 3.96 -5.90
N VAL A 54 2.35 4.86 -6.44
CA VAL A 54 2.16 6.21 -5.92
C VAL A 54 0.70 6.63 -6.10
N GLN A 55 0.14 7.33 -5.12
CA GLN A 55 -1.20 7.87 -5.26
C GLN A 55 -1.16 9.22 -6.02
N PRO A 56 -2.14 9.48 -6.90
CA PRO A 56 -2.32 10.80 -7.50
C PRO A 56 -2.88 11.79 -6.48
N GLN A 57 -2.47 13.06 -6.59
CA GLN A 57 -2.97 14.18 -5.80
C GLN A 57 -3.44 15.29 -6.75
N GLY A 58 -4.70 15.23 -7.18
CA GLY A 58 -5.20 16.05 -8.28
C GLY A 58 -4.43 15.75 -9.58
N GLU A 59 -3.80 16.77 -10.16
CA GLU A 59 -2.92 16.62 -11.34
C GLU A 59 -1.48 16.21 -10.98
N ALA A 60 -1.12 16.26 -9.69
CA ALA A 60 0.20 15.91 -9.18
C ALA A 60 0.23 14.47 -8.62
N LEU A 61 1.35 14.09 -8.02
CA LEU A 61 1.54 12.83 -7.31
C LEU A 61 1.91 13.12 -5.86
N HIS A 62 1.49 12.26 -4.95
CA HIS A 62 1.93 12.35 -3.57
C HIS A 62 3.46 12.19 -3.46
N GLY A 63 4.03 12.87 -2.46
CA GLY A 63 5.47 12.91 -2.24
C GLY A 63 6.07 11.59 -1.72
N ILE A 64 5.25 10.65 -1.24
CA ILE A 64 5.69 9.34 -0.75
C ILE A 64 4.92 8.24 -1.49
N GLY A 65 5.67 7.27 -2.00
CA GLY A 65 5.16 6.05 -2.62
C GLY A 65 5.81 4.80 -2.03
N CYS A 66 5.43 3.62 -2.53
CA CYS A 66 6.06 2.36 -2.17
C CYS A 66 6.49 1.57 -3.41
N ALA A 67 7.74 1.13 -3.44
CA ALA A 67 8.27 0.29 -4.48
C ALA A 67 7.86 -1.17 -4.23
N GLY A 68 7.17 -1.75 -5.20
CA GLY A 68 6.78 -3.15 -5.23
C GLY A 68 7.65 -3.95 -6.18
N ARG A 69 8.12 -5.11 -5.73
CA ARG A 69 8.78 -6.07 -6.59
C ARG A 69 7.75 -7.00 -7.23
N ILE A 70 7.85 -7.21 -8.53
CA ILE A 70 7.06 -8.22 -9.23
C ILE A 70 7.47 -9.60 -8.71
N THR A 71 6.57 -10.26 -7.98
CA THR A 71 6.82 -11.58 -7.38
C THR A 71 6.10 -12.72 -8.08
N SER A 72 4.96 -12.44 -8.71
CA SER A 72 4.25 -13.40 -9.54
C SER A 72 3.44 -12.66 -10.58
N PHE A 73 3.23 -13.28 -11.73
CA PHE A 73 2.33 -12.80 -12.76
C PHE A 73 1.76 -13.97 -13.55
N THR A 74 0.57 -13.78 -14.09
CA THR A 74 -0.10 -14.71 -15.01
C THR A 74 -0.67 -13.91 -16.16
N GLU A 75 -0.35 -14.32 -17.39
CA GLU A 75 -0.96 -13.78 -18.60
C GLU A 75 -2.33 -14.44 -18.80
N THR A 76 -3.35 -13.65 -19.09
CA THR A 76 -4.70 -14.13 -19.42
C THR A 76 -4.83 -14.30 -20.94
N GLU A 77 -5.83 -15.08 -21.37
CA GLU A 77 -6.09 -15.36 -22.79
C GLU A 77 -6.35 -14.08 -23.63
N ASP A 78 -6.81 -13.01 -22.98
CA ASP A 78 -7.08 -11.70 -23.59
C ASP A 78 -5.84 -10.77 -23.66
N GLY A 79 -4.63 -11.28 -23.35
CA GLY A 79 -3.39 -10.50 -23.35
C GLY A 79 -3.26 -9.51 -22.19
N ARG A 80 -3.93 -9.78 -21.06
CA ARG A 80 -3.84 -8.96 -19.83
C ARG A 80 -2.97 -9.69 -18.81
N TYR A 81 -2.43 -8.95 -17.84
CA TYR A 81 -1.64 -9.55 -16.77
C TYR A 81 -2.32 -9.41 -15.42
N MET A 82 -2.46 -10.52 -14.71
CA MET A 82 -2.68 -10.51 -13.27
C MET A 82 -1.31 -10.56 -12.58
N VAL A 83 -0.92 -9.47 -11.93
CA VAL A 83 0.39 -9.30 -11.30
C VAL A 83 0.24 -9.20 -9.80
N THR A 84 1.18 -9.76 -9.05
CA THR A 84 1.30 -9.49 -7.61
C THR A 84 2.61 -8.79 -7.33
N LEU A 85 2.50 -7.59 -6.78
CA LEU A 85 3.63 -6.84 -6.23
C LEU A 85 3.81 -7.17 -4.75
N THR A 86 5.04 -7.41 -4.32
CA THR A 86 5.41 -7.46 -2.90
C THR A 86 6.15 -6.19 -2.54
N GLY A 87 5.68 -5.46 -1.54
CA GLY A 87 6.25 -4.18 -1.13
C GLY A 87 7.66 -4.35 -0.58
N VAL A 88 8.60 -3.56 -1.10
CA VAL A 88 10.01 -3.60 -0.72
C VAL A 88 10.32 -2.45 0.23
N SER A 89 10.14 -1.22 -0.22
CA SER A 89 10.45 -0.03 0.56
C SER A 89 9.61 1.14 0.11
N ARG A 90 9.28 2.03 1.05
CA ARG A 90 8.80 3.36 0.72
C ARG A 90 9.93 4.20 0.13
N PHE A 91 9.52 5.21 -0.62
CA PHE A 91 10.42 6.18 -1.21
C PHE A 91 9.78 7.57 -1.20
N ARG A 92 10.64 8.59 -1.22
CA ARG A 92 10.24 9.96 -1.49
C ARG A 92 10.37 10.25 -2.97
N LEU A 93 9.32 10.78 -3.57
CA LEU A 93 9.32 11.25 -4.95
C LEU A 93 10.12 12.55 -5.04
N ILE A 94 11.22 12.54 -5.80
CA ILE A 94 12.06 13.73 -6.02
C ILE A 94 11.63 14.47 -7.29
N GLY A 95 11.21 13.73 -8.31
CA GLY A 95 10.70 14.32 -9.54
C GLY A 95 10.32 13.27 -10.56
N VAL A 96 9.29 13.56 -11.35
CA VAL A 96 8.90 12.76 -12.50
C VAL A 96 9.79 13.13 -13.68
N GLN A 97 10.24 12.13 -14.43
CA GLN A 97 11.04 12.31 -15.63
C GLN A 97 10.17 12.06 -16.85
N ASP A 98 10.20 13.00 -17.78
CA ASP A 98 9.64 12.80 -19.11
C ASP A 98 10.62 11.95 -19.94
N GLY A 99 10.07 11.08 -20.76
CA GLY A 99 10.84 10.17 -21.59
C GLY A 99 10.05 9.75 -22.82
N PHE A 100 10.67 8.92 -23.65
CA PHE A 100 10.05 8.36 -24.86
C PHE A 100 9.15 7.14 -24.58
N THR A 101 9.08 6.70 -23.32
CA THR A 101 8.21 5.61 -22.88
C THR A 101 6.77 6.09 -22.70
N PRO A 102 5.77 5.23 -22.92
CA PRO A 102 4.36 5.59 -22.73
C PRO A 102 3.95 5.69 -21.25
N TYR A 103 4.85 5.33 -20.34
CA TYR A 103 4.73 5.44 -18.88
C TYR A 103 5.85 6.34 -18.33
N LYS A 104 5.66 6.80 -17.09
CA LYS A 104 6.56 7.75 -16.43
C LYS A 104 7.61 7.03 -15.58
N TYR A 105 8.80 7.60 -15.54
CA TYR A 105 9.81 7.29 -14.54
C TYR A 105 9.83 8.37 -13.48
N ALA A 106 10.31 8.02 -12.29
CA ALA A 106 10.58 8.99 -11.24
C ALA A 106 11.98 8.82 -10.68
N ARG A 107 12.64 9.94 -10.38
CA ARG A 107 13.76 9.97 -9.44
C ARG A 107 13.20 9.84 -8.02
N VAL A 108 13.78 8.94 -7.25
CA VAL A 108 13.31 8.61 -5.90
C VAL A 108 14.44 8.68 -4.89
N ASN A 109 14.08 8.86 -3.62
CA ASN A 109 15.01 8.84 -2.50
C ASN A 109 14.52 7.89 -1.42
N TRP A 110 15.38 6.95 -1.04
CA TRP A 110 15.11 5.89 -0.05
C TRP A 110 15.50 6.30 1.39
N THR A 111 16.14 7.46 1.56
CA THR A 111 16.59 7.96 2.86
C THR A 111 15.41 8.09 3.82
N CYS A 112 15.63 7.74 5.09
CA CYS A 112 14.64 7.69 6.17
C CYS A 112 13.63 6.53 6.08
N PHE A 113 13.79 5.61 5.13
CA PHE A 113 12.97 4.39 5.00
C PHE A 113 13.75 3.10 5.30
N ASP A 114 14.89 3.20 6.01
CA ASP A 114 15.78 2.06 6.32
C ASP A 114 15.07 0.91 7.07
N ARG A 115 14.01 1.25 7.83
CA ARG A 115 13.17 0.29 8.58
C ARG A 115 12.37 -0.63 7.66
N ASP A 116 12.09 -0.20 6.44
CA ASP A 116 11.30 -0.96 5.48
C ASP A 116 12.07 -2.17 4.93
N LEU A 117 13.40 -2.07 4.86
CA LEU A 117 14.30 -3.17 4.47
C LEU A 117 14.70 -4.06 5.67
N GLY A 118 14.32 -3.65 6.88
CA GLY A 118 14.63 -4.35 8.12
C GLY A 118 13.74 -5.56 8.39
N LYS A 119 13.87 -6.09 9.60
CA LYS A 119 12.96 -7.13 10.12
C LYS A 119 11.54 -6.57 10.27
N PRO A 120 10.52 -7.45 10.29
CA PRO A 120 9.16 -7.05 10.64
C PRO A 120 9.12 -6.16 11.89
N GLU A 121 8.35 -5.09 11.81
CA GLU A 121 8.16 -4.17 12.91
C GLU A 121 7.27 -4.80 13.99
N ARG A 122 7.47 -4.36 15.23
CA ARG A 122 6.61 -4.73 16.35
C ARG A 122 6.06 -3.47 16.98
N ASP A 123 4.80 -3.53 17.40
CA ASP A 123 4.18 -2.46 18.17
C ASP A 123 3.99 -2.90 19.63
N PRO A 124 4.92 -2.58 20.54
CA PRO A 124 4.78 -2.94 21.94
C PRO A 124 3.61 -2.24 22.64
N ARG A 125 3.00 -1.22 22.03
CA ARG A 125 1.86 -0.48 22.59
C ARG A 125 0.51 -1.07 22.14
N MET A 126 0.51 -2.01 21.21
CA MET A 126 -0.72 -2.59 20.69
C MET A 126 -1.45 -3.39 21.77
N LYS A 127 -2.67 -2.95 22.11
CA LYS A 127 -3.59 -3.71 22.96
C LYS A 127 -4.49 -4.55 22.07
N ARG A 128 -3.98 -5.71 21.62
CA ARG A 128 -4.64 -6.56 20.61
C ARG A 128 -6.13 -6.86 20.90
N PRO A 129 -6.56 -7.19 22.14
CA PRO A 129 -7.99 -7.39 22.41
C PRO A 129 -8.85 -6.14 22.16
N ALA A 130 -8.39 -4.97 22.57
CA ALA A 130 -9.12 -3.71 22.37
C ALA A 130 -9.14 -3.30 20.88
N PHE A 131 -8.04 -3.52 20.17
CA PHE A 131 -7.97 -3.28 18.73
C PHE A 131 -8.95 -4.16 17.95
N LEU A 132 -9.02 -5.46 18.28
CA LEU A 132 -9.94 -6.40 17.63
C LEU A 132 -11.41 -6.10 17.94
N ASP A 133 -11.72 -5.58 19.13
CA ASP A 133 -13.07 -5.14 19.49
C ASP A 133 -13.51 -3.93 18.63
N LEU A 134 -12.64 -2.92 18.50
CA LEU A 134 -12.88 -1.77 17.60
C LEU A 134 -13.07 -2.24 16.14
N LEU A 135 -12.22 -3.15 15.69
CA LEU A 135 -12.30 -3.73 14.35
C LEU A 135 -13.63 -4.47 14.12
N ALA A 136 -14.10 -5.24 15.10
CA ALA A 136 -15.38 -5.96 15.02
C ALA A 136 -16.56 -5.00 14.87
N ARG A 137 -16.56 -3.90 15.63
CA ARG A 137 -17.58 -2.85 15.48
C ARG A 137 -17.52 -2.20 14.10
N TYR A 138 -16.33 -1.88 13.61
CA TYR A 138 -16.14 -1.28 12.29
C TYR A 138 -16.58 -2.22 11.16
N PHE A 139 -16.24 -3.51 11.21
CA PHE A 139 -16.67 -4.47 10.20
C PHE A 139 -18.17 -4.72 10.21
N ALA A 140 -18.80 -4.69 11.39
CA ALA A 140 -20.26 -4.74 11.49
C ALA A 140 -20.91 -3.52 10.83
N LEU A 141 -20.31 -2.33 10.97
CA LEU A 141 -20.76 -1.10 10.34
C LEU A 141 -20.68 -1.20 8.80
N GLU A 142 -19.52 -1.59 8.29
CA GLU A 142 -19.23 -1.66 6.85
C GLU A 142 -19.76 -2.95 6.18
N GLU A 143 -20.46 -3.80 6.94
CA GLU A 143 -21.00 -5.10 6.49
C GLU A 143 -19.93 -6.01 5.87
N LEU A 144 -18.68 -5.87 6.33
CA LEU A 144 -17.53 -6.59 5.79
C LEU A 144 -17.52 -8.04 6.31
N GLN A 145 -17.48 -8.98 5.37
CA GLN A 145 -17.22 -10.37 5.68
C GLN A 145 -15.73 -10.58 5.93
N SER A 146 -15.36 -11.28 6.99
CA SER A 146 -13.96 -11.52 7.31
C SER A 146 -13.76 -12.83 8.04
N ASP A 147 -12.64 -13.47 7.75
CA ASP A 147 -12.15 -14.61 8.49
C ASP A 147 -11.52 -14.13 9.81
N TRP A 148 -12.35 -14.05 10.84
CA TRP A 148 -11.96 -13.63 12.18
C TRP A 148 -10.90 -14.53 12.82
N GLU A 149 -10.85 -15.81 12.45
CA GLU A 149 -9.87 -16.75 13.00
C GLU A 149 -8.48 -16.41 12.44
N SER A 150 -8.39 -16.26 11.11
CA SER A 150 -7.15 -15.82 10.45
C SER A 150 -6.65 -14.46 10.97
N LEU A 151 -7.55 -13.50 11.21
CA LEU A 151 -7.16 -12.17 11.73
C LEU A 151 -6.63 -12.25 13.17
N LYS A 152 -7.19 -13.13 14.01
CA LYS A 152 -6.75 -13.30 15.42
C LYS A 152 -5.37 -13.92 15.53
N GLU A 153 -5.02 -14.83 14.63
CA GLU A 153 -3.72 -15.52 14.62
C GLU A 153 -2.61 -14.74 13.88
N ALA A 154 -2.96 -13.79 13.03
CA ALA A 154 -1.99 -13.02 12.25
C ALA A 154 -1.05 -12.16 13.12
N GLU A 155 0.24 -12.12 12.79
CA GLU A 155 1.19 -11.19 13.44
C GLU A 155 0.74 -9.73 13.30
N ASP A 156 1.05 -8.89 14.30
CA ASP A 156 0.57 -7.51 14.40
C ASP A 156 0.85 -6.68 13.13
N GLU A 157 2.06 -6.77 12.57
CA GLU A 157 2.39 -6.03 11.35
C GLU A 157 1.55 -6.49 10.15
N LEU A 158 1.43 -7.81 9.97
CA LEU A 158 0.66 -8.38 8.88
C LEU A 158 -0.80 -7.96 8.99
N LEU A 159 -1.37 -8.03 10.20
CA LEU A 159 -2.73 -7.61 10.50
C LEU A 159 -2.94 -6.13 10.15
N ILE A 160 -2.12 -5.23 10.68
CA ILE A 160 -2.27 -3.78 10.46
C ILE A 160 -2.12 -3.43 8.97
N ASN A 161 -1.11 -4.00 8.29
CA ASN A 161 -0.88 -3.71 6.87
C ASN A 161 -1.99 -4.29 5.97
N ALA A 162 -2.52 -5.47 6.30
CA ALA A 162 -3.65 -6.05 5.58
C ALA A 162 -4.91 -5.20 5.74
N LEU A 163 -5.24 -4.80 6.97
CA LEU A 163 -6.40 -3.96 7.26
C LEU A 163 -6.32 -2.60 6.58
N ALA A 164 -5.16 -1.95 6.58
CA ALA A 164 -4.94 -0.70 5.84
C ALA A 164 -5.24 -0.82 4.33
N THR A 165 -5.06 -2.02 3.78
CA THR A 165 -5.29 -2.30 2.35
C THR A 165 -6.74 -2.69 2.06
N LEU A 166 -7.32 -3.56 2.91
CA LEU A 166 -8.64 -4.17 2.73
C LEU A 166 -9.80 -3.27 3.14
N CYS A 167 -9.61 -2.43 4.17
CA CYS A 167 -10.67 -1.55 4.63
C CYS A 167 -10.99 -0.49 3.56
N PRO A 168 -12.27 -0.13 3.38
CA PRO A 168 -12.75 0.78 2.33
C PRO A 168 -12.42 2.26 2.64
N PHE A 169 -11.19 2.56 3.05
CA PHE A 169 -10.74 3.93 3.28
C PHE A 169 -10.53 4.71 1.97
N GLY A 170 -10.71 6.03 2.05
CA GLY A 170 -10.47 6.92 0.94
C GLY A 170 -8.98 7.00 0.54
N PRO A 171 -8.66 7.55 -0.64
CA PRO A 171 -7.27 7.70 -1.09
C PRO A 171 -6.37 8.47 -0.11
N GLU A 172 -6.88 9.57 0.46
CA GLU A 172 -6.12 10.41 1.43
C GLU A 172 -5.84 9.65 2.74
N ASP A 173 -6.81 8.87 3.23
CA ASP A 173 -6.64 8.05 4.43
C ASP A 173 -5.60 6.93 4.20
N LYS A 174 -5.66 6.29 3.03
CA LYS A 174 -4.66 5.31 2.61
C LYS A 174 -3.28 5.94 2.45
N GLN A 175 -3.21 7.19 2.01
CA GLN A 175 -1.96 7.93 1.95
C GLN A 175 -1.42 8.19 3.35
N ALA A 176 -2.26 8.61 4.30
CA ALA A 176 -1.84 8.79 5.69
C ALA A 176 -1.29 7.49 6.31
N LEU A 177 -1.90 6.34 6.00
CA LEU A 177 -1.42 5.02 6.43
C LEU A 177 -0.07 4.63 5.81
N LEU A 178 0.17 5.00 4.54
CA LEU A 178 1.46 4.82 3.85
C LEU A 178 2.57 5.69 4.48
N GLU A 179 2.25 6.95 4.77
CA GLU A 179 3.19 7.94 5.28
C GLU A 179 3.51 7.77 6.78
N ALA A 180 2.74 6.95 7.50
CA ALA A 180 2.98 6.65 8.90
C ALA A 180 4.41 6.11 9.14
N PRO A 181 5.25 6.79 9.97
CA PRO A 181 6.69 6.50 10.08
C PRO A 181 7.02 5.21 10.82
N SER A 182 6.04 4.60 11.49
CA SER A 182 6.20 3.37 12.27
C SER A 182 4.92 2.55 12.26
N LEU A 183 5.04 1.26 12.59
CA LEU A 183 3.88 0.41 12.79
C LEU A 183 2.94 0.94 13.87
N THR A 184 3.47 1.46 14.97
CA THR A 184 2.68 2.08 16.05
C THR A 184 1.86 3.24 15.55
N THR A 185 2.47 4.18 14.82
CA THR A 185 1.74 5.33 14.25
C THR A 185 0.70 4.87 13.24
N ARG A 186 1.00 3.85 12.43
CA ARG A 186 0.04 3.31 11.46
C ARG A 186 -1.17 2.69 12.15
N ARG A 187 -0.96 1.93 13.23
CA ARG A 187 -2.05 1.40 14.07
C ARG A 187 -2.91 2.53 14.62
N GLU A 188 -2.30 3.56 15.20
CA GLU A 188 -3.03 4.70 15.77
C GLU A 188 -3.86 5.43 14.71
N THR A 189 -3.31 5.65 13.52
CA THR A 189 -4.05 6.19 12.38
C THR A 189 -5.23 5.29 11.99
N LEU A 190 -4.99 3.97 11.90
CA LEU A 190 -6.03 3.00 11.55
C LEU A 190 -7.18 3.01 12.58
N GLU A 191 -6.86 3.01 13.88
CA GLU A 191 -7.84 3.11 14.96
C GLU A 191 -8.64 4.41 14.85
N ALA A 192 -7.96 5.54 14.65
CA ALA A 192 -8.62 6.84 14.50
C ALA A 192 -9.59 6.87 13.32
N LEU A 193 -9.21 6.31 12.17
CA LEU A 193 -10.07 6.22 11.00
C LEU A 193 -11.32 5.37 11.26
N MET A 194 -11.16 4.21 11.92
CA MET A 194 -12.28 3.35 12.31
C MET A 194 -13.22 4.05 13.31
N GLU A 195 -12.68 4.76 14.30
CA GLU A 195 -13.47 5.53 15.25
C GLU A 195 -14.25 6.67 14.59
N ILE A 196 -13.65 7.39 13.65
CA ILE A 196 -14.32 8.46 12.91
C ILE A 196 -15.49 7.89 12.11
N ALA A 197 -15.30 6.76 11.42
CA ALA A 197 -16.35 6.10 10.66
C ALA A 197 -17.53 5.68 11.56
N LEU A 198 -17.24 5.06 12.71
CA LEU A 198 -18.25 4.67 13.69
C LEU A 198 -19.06 5.87 14.21
N ARG A 199 -18.39 6.97 14.58
CA ARG A 199 -19.07 8.17 15.10
C ARG A 199 -19.90 8.90 14.04
N SER A 200 -19.45 8.89 12.79
CA SER A 200 -20.14 9.58 11.70
C SER A 200 -21.51 8.97 11.43
N ARG A 201 -21.64 7.64 11.59
CA ARG A 201 -22.91 6.92 11.37
C ARG A 201 -23.86 6.99 12.57
N GLU A 202 -23.33 6.97 13.81
CA GLU A 202 -24.14 7.23 15.02
C GLU A 202 -24.79 8.62 14.99
N GLY A 203 -24.08 9.63 14.45
CA GLY A 203 -24.62 10.99 14.27
C GLY A 203 -25.77 11.06 13.25
N ASP A 204 -25.69 10.28 12.17
CA ASP A 204 -26.71 10.24 11.10
C ASP A 204 -27.99 9.51 11.56
N GLU A 205 -27.86 8.48 12.40
CA GLU A 205 -29.01 7.77 13.01
C GLU A 205 -29.73 8.58 14.08
N THR A 206 -29.06 9.55 14.74
CA THR A 206 -29.67 10.40 15.77
C THR A 206 -30.47 11.58 15.18
N LEU A 207 -30.32 11.85 13.87
CA LEU A 207 -30.96 12.94 13.15
C LEU A 207 -32.20 12.51 12.33
N GLN A 208 -32.56 11.22 12.34
CA GLN A 208 -33.80 10.68 11.75
C GLN A 208 -34.88 10.44 12.81
#